data_AF-A0A7R9H9F6-F1
#
_entry.id   AF-A0A7R9H9F6-F1
#
_cell.length_a   1.000
_cell.length_b   1.000
_cell.length_c   1.000
_cell.angle_alpha   90.00
_cell.angle_beta   90.00
_cell.angle_gamma   90.00
#
_symmetry.space_group_name_H-M   'P 1'
#
loop_
_entity.id
_entity.type
_entity.pdbx_description
1 polymer ?
#
loop_
_entity_poly.entity_id
_entity_poly.type
_entity_poly.pdbx_seq_one_letter_code
_entity_poly.pdbx_strand_id
1 'polypeptide(L)'
;MGWSAAQERDWVANYLGPTLVQAGYGGLKIMALDDNRNNLPDWVDVVLSDEAAAQYVSGIAVHWYRDTRTNDSVLEQTHKMHPDKFLFYTEACNLVRVKTSDFGDWEIGEKYATSMMQAFNNWVSGWTDWNLAVNEDGGPATFGNKPDIFGYNAAIIVNSTGDEFYKQPPYYFQAHYSMFVPPGSVHIQLTNTNDGGLLHVAFLTPEDTVVVILFNNQDLAVPVVVRDPDLGDISLVVD
;
A
#
# COMPACT_ATOMS: atom_id res chain seq x y z
N MET A 1 13.51 1.83 -17.13
CA MET A 1 13.29 2.25 -18.54
C MET A 1 12.34 3.44 -18.47
N GLY A 2 12.60 4.54 -19.18
CA GLY A 2 11.73 5.73 -19.11
C GLY A 2 10.65 5.69 -20.17
N TRP A 3 9.41 6.00 -19.77
CA TRP A 3 8.22 6.03 -20.62
C TRP A 3 7.50 7.36 -20.44
N SER A 4 6.70 7.78 -21.41
CA SER A 4 5.58 8.71 -21.20
C SER A 4 4.27 7.93 -21.13
N ALA A 5 3.22 8.54 -20.57
CA ALA A 5 1.90 7.90 -20.51
C ALA A 5 1.36 7.49 -21.90
N ALA A 6 1.62 8.29 -22.95
CA ALA A 6 1.24 7.95 -24.32
C ALA A 6 2.04 6.75 -24.87
N GLN A 7 3.32 6.64 -24.52
CA GLN A 7 4.12 5.47 -24.89
C GLN A 7 3.61 4.21 -24.19
N GLU A 8 3.28 4.28 -22.89
CA GLU A 8 2.72 3.15 -22.16
C GLU A 8 1.41 2.70 -22.78
N ARG A 9 0.49 3.64 -23.04
CA ARG A 9 -0.76 3.40 -23.76
C ARG A 9 -0.54 2.66 -25.07
N ASP A 10 0.31 3.23 -25.94
CA ASP A 10 0.56 2.67 -27.27
C ASP A 10 1.20 1.27 -27.18
N TRP A 11 2.01 1.03 -26.16
CA TRP A 11 2.62 -0.28 -25.95
C TRP A 11 1.65 -1.31 -25.41
N VAL A 12 0.80 -0.93 -24.46
CA VAL A 12 -0.27 -1.81 -23.95
C VAL A 12 -1.23 -2.18 -25.08
N ALA A 13 -1.69 -1.19 -25.86
CA ALA A 13 -2.65 -1.39 -26.95
C ALA A 13 -2.09 -2.24 -28.11
N ASN A 14 -0.88 -1.92 -28.57
CA ASN A 14 -0.36 -2.49 -29.81
C ASN A 14 0.56 -3.70 -29.62
N TYR A 15 1.10 -3.90 -28.40
CA TYR A 15 2.11 -4.92 -28.15
C TYR A 15 1.77 -5.80 -26.95
N LEU A 16 1.83 -5.29 -25.71
CA LEU A 16 1.73 -6.13 -24.51
C LEU A 16 0.40 -6.90 -24.46
N GLY A 17 -0.73 -6.19 -24.56
CA GLY A 17 -2.07 -6.77 -24.48
C GLY A 17 -2.31 -7.86 -25.53
N PRO A 18 -2.19 -7.54 -26.84
CA PRO A 18 -2.36 -8.53 -27.90
C PRO A 18 -1.41 -9.72 -27.79
N THR A 19 -0.14 -9.48 -27.43
CA THR A 19 0.86 -10.55 -27.28
C THR A 19 0.48 -11.52 -26.18
N LEU A 20 0.05 -11.02 -25.01
CA LEU A 20 -0.40 -11.87 -23.90
C LEU A 20 -1.63 -12.68 -24.28
N VAL A 21 -2.62 -12.07 -24.94
CA VAL A 21 -3.82 -12.79 -25.40
C VAL A 21 -3.46 -13.87 -26.42
N GLN A 22 -2.65 -13.54 -27.45
CA GLN A 22 -2.24 -14.48 -28.48
C GLN A 22 -1.44 -15.65 -27.91
N ALA A 23 -0.64 -15.41 -26.88
CA ALA A 23 0.13 -16.43 -26.18
C ALA A 23 -0.70 -17.26 -25.17
N GLY A 24 -2.00 -16.99 -25.02
CA GLY A 24 -2.89 -17.72 -24.10
C GLY A 24 -2.87 -17.22 -22.66
N TYR A 25 -2.25 -16.07 -22.39
CA TYR A 25 -2.15 -15.42 -21.07
C TYR A 25 -3.15 -14.28 -20.88
N GLY A 26 -4.23 -14.24 -21.67
CA GLY A 26 -5.26 -13.19 -21.57
C GLY A 26 -6.00 -13.12 -20.23
N GLY A 27 -5.84 -14.12 -19.35
CA GLY A 27 -6.36 -14.10 -17.98
C GLY A 27 -5.48 -13.31 -16.99
N LEU A 28 -4.24 -12.97 -17.35
CA LEU A 28 -3.37 -12.15 -16.51
C LEU A 28 -3.91 -10.72 -16.43
N LYS A 29 -3.81 -10.12 -15.24
CA LYS A 29 -4.20 -8.74 -15.00
C LYS A 29 -3.02 -7.82 -15.29
N ILE A 30 -3.26 -6.80 -16.09
CA ILE A 30 -2.28 -5.75 -16.36
C ILE A 30 -2.64 -4.53 -15.53
N MET A 31 -1.64 -3.94 -14.87
CA MET A 31 -1.77 -2.69 -14.16
C MET A 31 -1.00 -1.60 -14.89
N ALA A 32 -1.60 -0.41 -15.00
CA ALA A 32 -0.94 0.77 -15.56
C ALA A 32 -0.19 1.55 -14.47
N LEU A 33 0.64 2.51 -14.88
CA LEU A 33 1.46 3.42 -14.04
C LEU A 33 2.67 2.75 -13.36
N ASP A 34 2.47 2.01 -12.27
CA ASP A 34 3.52 1.42 -11.42
C ASP A 34 4.61 2.43 -11.00
N ASP A 35 4.15 3.58 -10.52
CA ASP A 35 4.97 4.71 -10.05
C ASP A 35 4.17 5.49 -8.99
N ASN A 36 4.74 6.58 -8.48
CA ASN A 36 4.24 7.36 -7.37
C ASN A 36 2.87 7.99 -7.64
N ARG A 37 2.06 8.10 -6.58
CA ARG A 37 0.70 8.67 -6.65
C ARG A 37 0.62 10.10 -7.18
N ASN A 38 1.71 10.86 -7.15
CA ASN A 38 1.76 12.22 -7.70
C ASN A 38 1.61 12.28 -9.23
N ASN A 39 1.62 11.14 -9.91
CA ASN A 39 1.33 11.03 -11.35
C ASN A 39 -0.17 10.80 -11.63
N LEU A 40 -0.97 10.57 -10.58
CA LEU A 40 -2.42 10.39 -10.70
C LEU A 40 -3.16 11.75 -10.66
N PRO A 41 -4.34 11.83 -11.30
CA PRO A 41 -4.89 10.86 -12.26
C PRO A 41 -4.29 11.01 -13.68
N ASP A 42 -3.56 12.10 -13.94
CA ASP A 42 -3.15 12.55 -15.27
C ASP A 42 -2.51 11.45 -16.14
N TRP A 43 -1.64 10.63 -15.55
CA TRP A 43 -0.96 9.58 -16.30
C TRP A 43 -1.93 8.49 -16.75
N VAL A 44 -2.78 8.01 -15.84
CA VAL A 44 -3.72 6.93 -16.13
C VAL A 44 -4.87 7.41 -17.01
N ASP A 45 -5.25 8.68 -16.95
CA ASP A 45 -6.21 9.28 -17.88
C ASP A 45 -5.74 9.16 -19.34
N VAL A 46 -4.45 9.40 -19.61
CA VAL A 46 -3.89 9.24 -20.96
C VAL A 46 -3.92 7.79 -21.41
N VAL A 47 -3.67 6.83 -20.52
CA VAL A 47 -3.68 5.40 -20.85
C VAL A 47 -5.10 4.88 -21.06
N LEU A 48 -6.01 5.25 -20.16
CA LEU A 48 -7.36 4.68 -20.07
C LEU A 48 -8.39 5.38 -20.97
N SER A 49 -8.09 6.58 -21.48
CA SER A 49 -8.93 7.25 -22.48
C SER A 49 -8.91 6.60 -23.87
N ASP A 50 -7.97 5.69 -24.13
CA ASP A 50 -7.91 4.89 -25.36
C ASP A 50 -8.42 3.48 -25.11
N GLU A 51 -9.59 3.15 -25.68
CA GLU A 51 -10.22 1.84 -25.56
C GLU A 51 -9.31 0.68 -26.03
N ALA A 52 -8.38 0.94 -26.96
CA ALA A 52 -7.42 -0.07 -27.42
C ALA A 52 -6.45 -0.50 -26.32
N ALA A 53 -6.09 0.41 -25.41
CA ALA A 53 -5.28 0.11 -24.23
C ALA A 53 -6.15 -0.29 -23.03
N ALA A 54 -7.23 0.46 -22.77
CA ALA A 54 -8.05 0.32 -21.58
C ALA A 54 -8.70 -1.07 -21.42
N GLN A 55 -8.97 -1.77 -22.53
CA GLN A 55 -9.51 -3.14 -22.50
C GLN A 55 -8.54 -4.17 -21.91
N TYR A 56 -7.23 -3.89 -21.93
CA TYR A 56 -6.20 -4.77 -21.37
C TYR A 56 -5.86 -4.40 -19.93
N VAL A 57 -6.03 -3.14 -19.54
CA VAL A 57 -5.72 -2.66 -18.19
C VAL A 57 -6.85 -3.03 -17.22
N SER A 58 -6.50 -3.79 -16.19
CA SER A 58 -7.40 -4.23 -15.13
C SER A 58 -7.33 -3.36 -13.88
N GLY A 59 -6.20 -2.69 -13.64
CA GLY A 59 -5.99 -1.88 -12.44
C GLY A 59 -4.88 -0.84 -12.62
N ILE A 60 -4.61 -0.11 -11.56
CA ILE A 60 -3.66 1.00 -11.50
C ILE A 60 -2.70 0.72 -10.35
N ALA A 61 -1.41 0.61 -10.67
CA ALA A 61 -0.35 0.35 -9.72
C ALA A 61 0.27 1.66 -9.21
N VAL A 62 0.49 1.75 -7.90
CA VAL A 62 0.92 2.97 -7.22
C VAL A 62 2.09 2.69 -6.27
N HIS A 63 3.06 3.60 -6.20
CA HIS A 63 4.17 3.55 -5.24
C HIS A 63 4.03 4.61 -4.14
N TRP A 64 4.58 4.31 -2.96
CA TRP A 64 4.46 5.15 -1.75
C TRP A 64 5.51 6.27 -1.62
N TYR A 65 6.60 6.24 -2.37
CA TYR A 65 7.82 7.02 -2.08
C TYR A 65 7.67 8.53 -2.07
N ARG A 66 6.61 9.06 -2.67
CA ARG A 66 6.32 10.50 -2.77
C ARG A 66 4.96 10.87 -2.19
N ASP A 67 4.40 10.06 -1.30
CA ASP A 67 3.08 10.31 -0.73
C ASP A 67 3.03 11.63 0.06
N THR A 68 4.16 12.11 0.59
CA THR A 68 4.23 13.44 1.22
C THR A 68 4.07 14.62 0.27
N ARG A 69 4.09 14.40 -1.06
CA ARG A 69 3.99 15.45 -2.09
C ARG A 69 2.60 15.66 -2.64
N THR A 70 1.69 14.73 -2.39
CA THR A 70 0.34 14.72 -2.98
C THR A 70 -0.61 14.16 -1.94
N ASN A 71 -1.77 14.79 -1.76
CA ASN A 71 -2.78 14.31 -0.81
C ASN A 71 -3.40 12.98 -1.26
N ASP A 72 -3.81 12.14 -0.31
CA ASP A 72 -4.41 10.81 -0.55
C ASP A 72 -5.76 10.87 -1.29
N SER A 73 -6.47 12.00 -1.25
CA SER A 73 -7.71 12.22 -2.03
C SER A 73 -7.54 12.04 -3.54
N VAL A 74 -6.32 12.10 -4.07
CA VAL A 74 -6.03 11.78 -5.48
C VAL A 74 -6.42 10.34 -5.81
N LEU A 75 -6.33 9.41 -4.86
CA LEU A 75 -6.72 8.01 -5.04
C LEU A 75 -8.25 7.90 -5.21
N GLU A 76 -9.02 8.59 -4.36
CA GLU A 76 -10.47 8.65 -4.49
C GLU A 76 -10.89 9.34 -5.80
N GLN A 77 -10.23 10.45 -6.18
CA GLN A 77 -10.46 11.10 -7.46
C GLN A 77 -10.21 10.14 -8.63
N THR A 78 -9.08 9.42 -8.60
CA THR A 78 -8.72 8.44 -9.64
C THR A 78 -9.76 7.34 -9.74
N HIS A 79 -10.21 6.80 -8.62
CA HIS A 79 -11.27 5.79 -8.60
C HIS A 79 -12.59 6.32 -9.17
N LYS A 80 -13.00 7.55 -8.81
CA LYS A 80 -14.22 8.18 -9.35
C LYS A 80 -14.15 8.36 -10.87
N MET A 81 -12.96 8.58 -11.43
CA MET A 81 -12.75 8.73 -12.86
C MET A 81 -12.68 7.38 -13.59
N HIS A 82 -12.13 6.34 -12.95
CA HIS A 82 -11.95 4.99 -13.51
C HIS A 82 -12.49 3.90 -12.56
N PRO A 83 -13.81 3.87 -12.30
CA PRO A 83 -14.37 3.03 -11.22
C PRO A 83 -14.31 1.53 -11.50
N ASP A 84 -14.10 1.13 -12.76
CA ASP A 84 -13.93 -0.27 -13.17
C ASP A 84 -12.49 -0.78 -12.98
N LYS A 85 -11.55 0.09 -12.59
CA LYS A 85 -10.14 -0.25 -12.36
C LYS A 85 -9.83 -0.27 -10.88
N PHE A 86 -9.26 -1.37 -10.40
CA PHE A 86 -8.80 -1.45 -9.01
C PHE A 86 -7.51 -0.63 -8.82
N LEU A 87 -7.33 -0.03 -7.65
CA LEU A 87 -6.08 0.61 -7.24
C LEU A 87 -5.27 -0.37 -6.38
N PHE A 88 -3.96 -0.42 -6.58
CA PHE A 88 -3.09 -1.33 -5.83
C PHE A 88 -1.74 -0.66 -5.56
N TYR A 89 -1.33 -0.60 -4.28
CA TYR A 89 0.02 -0.16 -3.94
C TYR A 89 0.99 -1.32 -4.17
N THR A 90 1.71 -1.29 -5.28
CA THR A 90 2.60 -2.39 -5.72
C THR A 90 3.96 -2.36 -5.05
N GLU A 91 4.37 -1.21 -4.54
CA GLU A 91 5.68 -1.03 -3.93
C GLU A 91 5.67 0.11 -2.90
N ALA A 92 6.22 -0.19 -1.73
CA ALA A 92 6.44 0.78 -0.68
C ALA A 92 7.66 0.41 0.15
N CYS A 93 8.49 1.40 0.47
CA CYS A 93 9.60 1.22 1.39
C CYS A 93 9.97 2.58 2.01
N ASN A 94 10.38 2.55 3.28
CA ASN A 94 11.01 3.70 3.89
C ASN A 94 12.44 3.82 3.33
N LEU A 95 12.66 4.77 2.43
CA LEU A 95 13.94 5.02 1.75
C LEU A 95 15.01 5.63 2.67
N VAL A 96 15.14 5.10 3.87
CA VAL A 96 16.19 5.46 4.83
C VAL A 96 17.05 4.22 5.05
N ARG A 97 18.37 4.38 4.89
CA ARG A 97 19.31 3.31 5.16
C ARG A 97 19.17 2.85 6.59
N VAL A 98 18.96 1.55 6.76
CA VAL A 98 19.03 0.87 8.05
C VAL A 98 20.35 1.20 8.73
N LYS A 99 20.25 1.66 9.98
CA LYS A 99 21.35 1.64 10.94
C LYS A 99 20.91 0.77 12.11
N THR A 100 21.87 0.12 12.77
CA THR A 100 21.58 -0.64 13.99
C THR A 100 20.93 0.21 15.08
N SER A 101 21.19 1.54 15.10
CA SER A 101 20.49 2.49 15.97
C SER A 101 18.99 2.60 15.71
N ASP A 102 18.54 2.23 14.51
CA ASP A 102 17.17 2.40 14.04
C ASP A 102 16.37 1.09 14.20
N PHE A 103 16.98 0.04 14.78
CA PHE A 103 16.28 -1.21 15.04
C PHE A 103 15.22 -0.97 16.10
N GLY A 104 13.97 -1.31 15.78
CA GLY A 104 12.84 -1.03 16.65
C GLY A 104 12.31 0.41 16.54
N ASP A 105 12.76 1.21 15.57
CA ASP A 105 12.24 2.58 15.37
C ASP A 105 10.74 2.55 15.06
N TRP A 106 9.97 2.99 16.05
CA TRP A 106 8.51 2.97 16.02
C TRP A 106 7.95 3.93 14.98
N GLU A 107 8.59 5.09 14.77
CA GLU A 107 8.14 6.10 13.80
C GLU A 107 8.12 5.54 12.37
N ILE A 108 9.00 4.58 12.06
CA ILE A 108 8.96 3.87 10.77
C ILE A 108 7.70 3.02 10.68
N GLY A 109 7.31 2.33 11.74
CA GLY A 109 6.06 1.58 11.82
C GLY A 109 4.83 2.47 11.65
N GLU A 110 4.79 3.63 12.31
CA GLU A 110 3.68 4.59 12.23
C GLU A 110 3.47 5.11 10.80
N LYS A 111 4.55 5.29 10.03
CA LYS A 111 4.47 5.67 8.61
C LYS A 111 3.77 4.60 7.76
N TYR A 112 4.05 3.32 8.02
CA TYR A 112 3.35 2.21 7.34
C TYR A 112 1.88 2.17 7.76
N ALA A 113 1.60 2.26 9.05
CA ALA A 113 0.25 2.26 9.60
C ALA A 113 -0.62 3.36 8.95
N THR A 114 -0.09 4.59 8.94
CA THR A 114 -0.75 5.76 8.35
C THR A 114 -0.97 5.59 6.85
N SER A 115 0.06 5.14 6.13
CA SER A 115 0.00 4.92 4.67
C SER A 115 -1.04 3.88 4.28
N MET A 116 -1.00 2.70 4.90
CA MET A 116 -1.93 1.61 4.62
C MET A 116 -3.37 2.05 4.93
N MET A 117 -3.59 2.73 6.04
CA MET A 117 -4.93 3.16 6.44
C MET A 117 -5.50 4.26 5.52
N GLN A 118 -4.66 5.21 5.09
CA GLN A 118 -5.04 6.18 4.05
C GLN A 118 -5.37 5.47 2.73
N ALA A 119 -4.52 4.53 2.29
CA ALA A 119 -4.72 3.80 1.05
C ALA A 119 -6.06 3.04 1.06
N PHE A 120 -6.31 2.22 2.08
CA PHE A 120 -7.52 1.40 2.17
C PHE A 120 -8.80 2.22 2.33
N ASN A 121 -8.74 3.37 3.01
CA ASN A 121 -9.89 4.29 3.06
C ASN A 121 -10.13 5.05 1.74
N ASN A 122 -9.18 5.00 0.80
CA ASN A 122 -9.27 5.64 -0.51
C ASN A 122 -9.19 4.62 -1.67
N TRP A 123 -10.00 3.56 -1.60
CA TRP A 123 -10.24 2.60 -2.70
C TRP A 123 -9.07 1.69 -3.11
N VAL A 124 -7.94 1.74 -2.41
CA VAL A 124 -6.84 0.80 -2.66
C VAL A 124 -7.24 -0.59 -2.18
N SER A 125 -7.05 -1.59 -3.07
CA SER A 125 -7.46 -2.98 -2.84
C SER A 125 -6.33 -3.87 -2.29
N GLY A 126 -5.10 -3.37 -2.23
CA GLY A 126 -3.96 -4.10 -1.69
C GLY A 126 -2.69 -3.24 -1.62
N TRP A 127 -1.73 -3.69 -0.82
CA TRP A 127 -0.53 -2.94 -0.48
C TRP A 127 0.65 -3.89 -0.30
N THR A 128 1.77 -3.61 -0.98
CA THR A 128 2.95 -4.49 -1.01
C THR A 128 4.21 -3.74 -0.56
N ASP A 129 4.88 -4.28 0.45
CA ASP A 129 6.22 -3.84 0.90
C ASP A 129 7.29 -4.23 -0.14
N TRP A 130 8.41 -3.51 -0.17
CA TRP A 130 9.42 -3.68 -1.21
C TRP A 130 10.30 -4.91 -1.04
N ASN A 131 11.23 -4.88 -0.07
CA ASN A 131 12.10 -6.01 0.24
C ASN A 131 11.51 -6.77 1.42
N LEU A 132 11.29 -8.08 1.26
CA LEU A 132 10.84 -8.92 2.37
C LEU A 132 11.83 -8.90 3.55
N ALA A 133 13.13 -8.88 3.23
CA ALA A 133 14.20 -8.76 4.20
C ALA A 133 15.45 -8.10 3.61
N VAL A 134 16.23 -7.44 4.45
CA VAL A 134 17.57 -6.91 4.14
C VAL A 134 18.56 -7.33 5.22
N ASN A 135 19.87 -7.21 4.97
CA ASN A 135 20.88 -7.35 6.01
C ASN A 135 20.96 -6.09 6.89
N GLU A 136 21.82 -6.12 7.91
CA GLU A 136 22.04 -5.02 8.88
C GLU A 136 22.49 -3.70 8.24
N ASP A 137 22.93 -3.73 6.98
CA ASP A 137 23.38 -2.58 6.18
C ASP A 137 22.33 -2.08 5.17
N GLY A 138 21.15 -2.72 5.11
CA GLY A 138 20.08 -2.40 4.16
C GLY A 138 20.29 -2.95 2.74
N GLY A 139 21.07 -4.02 2.60
CA GLY A 139 21.40 -4.66 1.31
C GLY A 139 21.33 -6.19 1.35
N PRO A 140 22.01 -6.90 0.42
CA PRO A 140 22.93 -6.38 -0.62
C PRO A 140 22.19 -5.66 -1.76
N ALA A 141 22.83 -4.64 -2.36
CA ALA A 141 22.30 -3.89 -3.50
C ALA A 141 23.31 -3.77 -4.65
N THR A 142 22.87 -4.00 -5.89
CA THR A 142 23.73 -4.09 -7.09
C THR A 142 24.49 -2.80 -7.40
N PHE A 143 23.93 -1.63 -7.07
CA PHE A 143 24.60 -0.32 -7.28
C PHE A 143 25.52 0.10 -6.11
N GLY A 144 25.72 -0.81 -5.16
CA GLY A 144 26.49 -0.61 -3.94
C GLY A 144 25.77 0.29 -2.94
N ASN A 145 26.07 0.09 -1.66
CA ASN A 145 25.77 1.03 -0.59
C ASN A 145 26.71 2.25 -0.71
N LYS A 146 26.65 2.99 -1.83
CA LYS A 146 27.35 4.27 -1.91
C LYS A 146 26.82 5.15 -0.77
N PRO A 147 27.65 5.99 -0.13
CA PRO A 147 27.20 6.88 0.95
C PRO A 147 25.99 7.75 0.57
N ASP A 148 25.83 8.01 -0.74
CA ASP A 148 24.80 8.86 -1.32
C ASP A 148 23.66 8.10 -2.02
N ILE A 149 23.68 6.76 -2.02
CA ILE A 149 22.61 5.90 -2.55
C ILE A 149 21.93 5.25 -1.34
N PHE A 150 20.64 5.53 -1.19
CA PHE A 150 19.76 5.02 -0.15
C PHE A 150 20.02 3.53 0.12
N GLY A 151 20.40 3.19 1.35
CA GLY A 151 20.17 1.82 1.83
C GLY A 151 18.66 1.64 2.02
N TYR A 152 18.19 0.41 1.89
CA TYR A 152 16.76 0.11 1.99
C TYR A 152 16.42 -0.35 3.40
N ASN A 153 15.28 0.10 3.92
CA ASN A 153 14.67 -0.51 5.09
C ASN A 153 13.77 -1.68 4.65
N ALA A 154 13.50 -2.59 5.57
CA ALA A 154 12.57 -3.70 5.39
C ALA A 154 11.92 -4.06 6.73
N ALA A 155 10.76 -4.71 6.66
CA ALA A 155 10.10 -5.27 7.83
C ALA A 155 10.96 -6.30 8.60
N ILE A 156 11.90 -6.97 7.91
CA ILE A 156 12.79 -7.97 8.51
C ILE A 156 14.25 -7.60 8.21
N ILE A 157 15.07 -7.60 9.26
CA ILE A 157 16.52 -7.43 9.16
C ILE A 157 17.20 -8.75 9.54
N VAL A 158 18.02 -9.31 8.66
CA VAL A 158 18.74 -10.56 8.89
C VAL A 158 20.15 -10.26 9.37
N ASN A 159 20.56 -10.83 10.51
CA ASN A 159 21.94 -10.78 10.96
C ASN A 159 22.79 -11.62 10.01
N SER A 160 23.73 -10.99 9.32
CA SER A 160 24.55 -11.66 8.31
C SER A 160 25.63 -12.57 8.89
N THR A 161 25.93 -12.43 10.18
CA THR A 161 26.99 -13.14 10.90
C THR A 161 26.46 -14.14 11.93
N GLY A 162 25.15 -14.13 12.19
CA GLY A 162 24.46 -15.00 13.15
C GLY A 162 23.24 -15.69 12.54
N ASP A 163 22.67 -16.66 13.26
CA ASP A 163 21.45 -17.37 12.86
C ASP A 163 20.21 -16.71 13.49
N GLU A 164 20.03 -15.41 13.21
CA GLU A 164 18.95 -14.62 13.79
C GLU A 164 18.45 -13.53 12.85
N PHE A 165 17.23 -13.07 13.10
CA PHE A 165 16.62 -11.96 12.38
C PHE A 165 15.78 -11.11 13.33
N TYR A 166 15.60 -9.85 12.96
CA TYR A 166 14.90 -8.84 13.72
C TYR A 166 13.66 -8.40 12.96
N LYS A 167 12.50 -8.65 13.56
CA LYS A 167 11.22 -8.14 13.06
C LYS A 167 11.07 -6.70 13.50
N GLN A 168 11.09 -5.78 12.54
CA GLN A 168 10.98 -4.35 12.79
C GLN A 168 9.51 -3.95 13.01
N PRO A 169 9.21 -2.78 13.60
CA PRO A 169 7.84 -2.30 13.77
C PRO A 169 6.95 -2.40 12.51
N PRO A 170 7.43 -2.06 11.28
CA PRO A 170 6.66 -2.26 10.05
C PRO A 170 6.12 -3.68 9.84
N TYR A 171 6.84 -4.72 10.29
CA TYR A 171 6.37 -6.10 10.24
C TYR A 171 5.03 -6.24 10.98
N TYR A 172 4.96 -5.72 12.20
CA TYR A 172 3.79 -5.87 13.06
C TYR A 172 2.62 -5.02 12.56
N PHE A 173 2.89 -3.80 12.09
CA PHE A 173 1.86 -2.95 11.48
C PHE A 173 1.27 -3.57 10.22
N GLN A 174 2.09 -4.17 9.34
CA GLN A 174 1.58 -4.94 8.20
C GLN A 174 0.78 -6.17 8.65
N ALA A 175 1.21 -6.84 9.73
CA ALA A 175 0.54 -8.02 10.26
C ALA A 175 -0.86 -7.72 10.83
N HIS A 176 -1.10 -6.51 11.36
CA HIS A 176 -2.45 -6.07 11.75
C HIS A 176 -3.46 -6.08 10.58
N TYR A 177 -3.00 -6.02 9.34
CA TYR A 177 -3.84 -6.19 8.15
C TYR A 177 -3.77 -7.62 7.63
N SER A 178 -2.58 -8.10 7.30
CA SER A 178 -2.41 -9.35 6.54
C SER A 178 -2.86 -10.61 7.29
N MET A 179 -2.87 -10.59 8.63
CA MET A 179 -3.35 -11.73 9.44
C MET A 179 -4.87 -11.73 9.62
N PHE A 180 -5.53 -10.57 9.52
CA PHE A 180 -6.93 -10.40 9.91
C PHE A 180 -7.85 -10.04 8.74
N VAL A 181 -7.32 -9.54 7.63
CA VAL A 181 -8.06 -9.12 6.44
C VAL A 181 -7.70 -10.06 5.27
N PRO A 182 -8.33 -11.25 5.17
CA PRO A 182 -8.02 -12.21 4.11
C PRO A 182 -8.45 -11.70 2.72
N PRO A 183 -7.89 -12.27 1.63
CA PRO A 183 -8.32 -11.96 0.27
C PRO A 183 -9.82 -12.12 0.08
N GLY A 184 -10.46 -11.15 -0.56
CA GLY A 184 -11.92 -11.10 -0.74
C GLY A 184 -12.66 -10.31 0.34
N SER A 185 -11.96 -9.82 1.38
CA SER A 185 -12.55 -8.87 2.32
C SER A 185 -12.95 -7.57 1.62
N VAL A 186 -14.04 -6.97 2.09
CA VAL A 186 -14.61 -5.74 1.53
C VAL A 186 -14.47 -4.63 2.56
N HIS A 187 -13.95 -3.47 2.14
CA HIS A 187 -13.94 -2.27 2.98
C HIS A 187 -15.38 -1.85 3.32
N ILE A 188 -15.64 -1.51 4.57
CA ILE A 188 -16.93 -1.00 5.02
C ILE A 188 -16.75 0.37 5.65
N GLN A 189 -17.74 1.24 5.46
CA GLN A 189 -17.71 2.58 6.02
C GLN A 189 -17.81 2.54 7.54
N LEU A 190 -16.81 3.13 8.22
CA LEU A 190 -16.85 3.39 9.66
C LEU A 190 -17.21 4.86 9.89
N THR A 191 -18.32 5.12 10.60
CA THR A 191 -18.71 6.50 10.94
C THR A 191 -18.08 6.89 12.27
N ASN A 192 -17.16 7.85 12.23
CA ASN A 192 -16.58 8.40 13.45
C ASN A 192 -17.43 9.58 13.96
N THR A 193 -17.90 9.49 15.20
CA THR A 193 -18.72 10.54 15.84
C THR A 193 -17.90 11.61 16.57
N ASN A 194 -16.57 11.44 16.68
CA ASN A 194 -15.69 12.41 17.33
C ASN A 194 -14.27 12.41 16.74
N ASP A 195 -13.73 13.59 16.45
CA ASP A 195 -12.35 13.73 15.93
C ASP A 195 -11.32 13.67 17.06
N GLY A 196 -11.20 12.49 17.68
CA GLY A 196 -10.16 12.20 18.66
C GLY A 196 -8.77 12.00 18.05
N GLY A 197 -8.60 12.26 16.74
CA GLY A 197 -7.34 12.03 16.01
C GLY A 197 -6.95 10.56 15.84
N LEU A 198 -7.86 9.63 16.11
CA LEU A 198 -7.64 8.18 15.94
C LEU A 198 -7.86 7.78 14.48
N LEU A 199 -6.82 7.24 13.84
CA LEU A 199 -6.96 6.67 12.51
C LEU A 199 -7.66 5.31 12.61
N HIS A 200 -8.57 5.04 11.67
CA HIS A 200 -9.32 3.80 11.65
C HIS A 200 -9.64 3.32 10.23
N VAL A 201 -9.86 2.02 10.09
CA VAL A 201 -10.41 1.39 8.88
C VAL A 201 -11.14 0.11 9.28
N ALA A 202 -12.17 -0.26 8.52
CA ALA A 202 -12.97 -1.45 8.79
C ALA A 202 -13.20 -2.29 7.53
N PHE A 203 -13.28 -3.60 7.72
CA PHE A 203 -13.50 -4.57 6.66
C PHE A 203 -14.53 -5.62 7.10
N LEU A 204 -15.30 -6.13 6.15
CA LEU A 204 -16.09 -7.35 6.28
C LEU A 204 -15.38 -8.49 5.55
N THR A 205 -15.03 -9.56 6.26
CA THR A 205 -14.36 -10.72 5.66
C THR A 205 -15.36 -11.63 4.93
N PRO A 206 -14.89 -12.53 4.04
CA PRO A 206 -15.74 -13.55 3.41
C PRO A 206 -16.45 -14.49 4.38
N GLU A 207 -15.96 -14.59 5.62
CA GLU A 207 -16.53 -15.37 6.72
C GLU A 207 -17.48 -14.54 7.61
N ASP A 208 -18.02 -13.43 7.10
CA ASP A 208 -18.96 -12.54 7.79
C ASP A 208 -18.41 -11.97 9.12
N THR A 209 -17.10 -11.79 9.22
CA THR A 209 -16.45 -11.17 10.39
C THR A 209 -16.14 -9.71 10.11
N VAL A 210 -16.52 -8.81 11.03
CA VAL A 210 -16.12 -7.41 10.98
C VAL A 210 -14.75 -7.23 11.64
N VAL A 211 -13.80 -6.70 10.90
CA VAL A 211 -12.45 -6.39 11.37
C VAL A 211 -12.29 -4.88 11.40
N VAL A 212 -12.03 -4.33 12.58
CA VAL A 212 -11.75 -2.90 12.77
C VAL A 212 -10.29 -2.75 13.20
N ILE A 213 -9.52 -1.99 12.43
CA ILE A 213 -8.14 -1.64 12.75
C ILE A 213 -8.13 -0.20 13.22
N LEU A 214 -7.63 0.02 14.44
CA LEU A 214 -7.51 1.33 15.08
C LEU A 214 -6.03 1.64 15.29
N PHE A 215 -5.63 2.87 15.02
CA PHE A 215 -4.25 3.32 15.22
C PHE A 215 -4.23 4.67 15.93
N ASN A 216 -3.66 4.66 17.14
CA ASN A 216 -3.36 5.84 17.93
C ASN A 216 -1.91 6.26 17.66
N ASN A 217 -1.71 7.48 17.15
CA ASN A 217 -0.40 8.06 16.92
C ASN A 217 -0.10 9.22 17.89
N GLN A 218 -0.75 9.20 19.05
CA GLN A 218 -0.64 10.22 20.09
C GLN A 218 0.02 9.64 21.34
N ASP A 219 0.62 10.50 22.16
CA ASP A 219 1.23 10.09 23.43
C ASP A 219 0.22 9.70 24.51
N LEU A 220 -1.04 10.06 24.32
CA LEU A 220 -2.11 9.81 25.29
C LEU A 220 -3.04 8.73 24.78
N ALA A 221 -3.35 7.79 25.67
CA ALA A 221 -4.34 6.76 25.43
C ALA A 221 -5.71 7.36 25.11
N VAL A 222 -6.38 6.78 24.12
CA VAL A 222 -7.69 7.24 23.61
C VAL A 222 -8.78 6.22 23.98
N PRO A 223 -9.74 6.57 24.86
CA PRO A 223 -10.91 5.74 25.10
C PRO A 223 -11.83 5.72 23.86
N VAL A 224 -12.22 4.53 23.41
CA VAL A 224 -13.03 4.32 22.21
C VAL A 224 -14.21 3.42 22.52
N VAL A 225 -15.36 3.72 21.91
CA VAL A 225 -16.51 2.81 21.85
C VAL A 225 -16.79 2.48 20.39
N VAL A 226 -16.56 1.22 20.01
CA VAL A 226 -16.97 0.69 18.70
C VAL A 226 -18.41 0.20 18.83
N ARG A 227 -19.29 0.69 17.97
CA ARG A 227 -20.72 0.30 17.98
C ARG A 227 -21.05 -0.48 16.72
N ASP A 228 -21.51 -1.70 16.92
CA ASP A 228 -22.07 -2.55 15.89
C ASP A 228 -23.60 -2.63 16.10
N PRO A 229 -24.43 -2.29 15.09
CA PRO A 229 -25.89 -2.32 15.23
C PRO A 229 -26.47 -3.68 15.64
N ASP A 230 -25.78 -4.77 15.27
CA ASP A 230 -26.24 -6.14 15.47
C ASP A 230 -25.58 -6.80 16.70
N LEU A 231 -24.34 -6.43 17.03
CA LEU A 231 -23.55 -7.04 18.11
C LEU A 231 -23.44 -6.16 19.38
N GLY A 232 -23.78 -4.87 19.30
CA GLY A 232 -23.73 -3.92 20.41
C GLY A 232 -22.42 -3.15 20.52
N ASP A 233 -22.12 -2.67 21.73
CA ASP A 233 -21.03 -1.73 22.00
C ASP A 233 -19.80 -2.44 22.61
N ILE A 234 -18.63 -2.19 22.04
CA ILE A 234 -17.32 -2.60 22.58
C ILE A 234 -16.60 -1.35 23.06
N SER A 235 -16.36 -1.26 24.37
CA SER A 235 -15.55 -0.19 24.96
C SER A 235 -14.12 -0.67 25.18
N LEU A 236 -13.15 0.11 24.70
CA LEU A 236 -11.73 -0.16 24.85
C LEU A 236 -10.93 1.13 25.04
N VAL A 237 -9.66 0.99 25.36
CA VAL A 237 -8.67 2.08 25.35
C VAL A 237 -7.62 1.69 24.34
N VAL A 238 -7.34 2.59 23.38
CA VAL A 238 -6.25 2.43 22.43
C VAL A 238 -5.07 3.21 22.98
N ASP A 239 -4.03 2.49 23.40
CA ASP A 239 -2.79 3.08 23.90
C ASP A 239 -1.97 3.70 22.77
#